data_AF-A0A1Q9XHC8-F1
#
_entry.id   AF-A0A1Q9XHC8-F1
#
_cell.length_a   1.000
_cell.length_b   1.000
_cell.length_c   1.000
_cell.angle_alpha   90.00
_cell.angle_beta   90.00
_cell.angle_gamma   90.00
#
_symmetry.space_group_name_H-M   'P 1'
#
loop_
_entity.id
_entity.type
_entity.pdbx_description
1 polymer ?
#
loop_
_entity_poly.entity_id
_entity_poly.type
_entity_poly.pdbx_seq_one_letter_code
_entity_poly.pdbx_strand_id
1 'polypeptide(L)'
;MHDREGCPQRQRQLLDALELMLPDQCVPILVTDAGFRRPWFQAVEAKDWYYVGRVRNRDLYLDEHGHWQPIKQLYQRITSTVRSLGEIEMTRCAPHSVALYGIHQPPKGRKYRRVTGSIARSKLSRQNARREQEPWLLASNSSEGQNRIHY
;
A
#
# COMPACT_ATOMS: atom_id res chain seq x y z
N MET A 1 21.19 7.36 -19.25
CA MET A 1 20.93 6.98 -17.85
C MET A 1 19.52 6.41 -17.82
N HIS A 2 19.32 5.15 -17.39
CA HIS A 2 17.98 4.58 -17.31
C HIS A 2 17.26 5.22 -16.12
N ASP A 3 16.30 6.10 -16.40
CA ASP A 3 15.41 6.62 -15.37
C ASP A 3 14.67 5.45 -14.74
N ARG A 4 14.91 5.20 -13.45
CA ARG A 4 14.15 4.20 -12.71
C ARG A 4 12.71 4.67 -12.61
N GLU A 5 11.79 3.91 -13.18
CA GLU A 5 10.36 3.98 -12.89
C GLU A 5 10.19 3.97 -11.36
N GLY A 6 9.73 5.10 -10.79
CA GLY A 6 9.63 5.31 -9.34
C GLY A 6 10.61 6.31 -8.73
N CYS A 7 11.35 7.11 -9.51
CA CYS A 7 12.12 8.22 -8.94
C CYS A 7 11.17 9.31 -8.37
N PRO A 8 11.47 9.93 -7.21
CA PRO A 8 10.60 10.91 -6.58
C PRO A 8 10.26 12.13 -7.46
N GLN A 9 11.14 12.49 -8.39
CA GLN A 9 10.91 13.59 -9.32
C GLN A 9 9.76 13.32 -10.28
N ARG A 10 9.74 12.14 -10.92
CA ARG A 10 8.66 11.74 -11.84
C ARG A 10 7.33 11.58 -11.11
N GLN A 11 7.38 11.10 -9.86
CA GLN A 11 6.22 11.02 -8.98
C GLN A 11 5.61 12.40 -8.70
N ARG A 12 6.43 13.42 -8.43
CA ARG A 12 5.94 14.80 -8.25
C ARG A 12 5.36 15.38 -9.53
N GLN A 13 6.02 15.19 -10.67
CA GLN A 13 5.51 15.64 -11.97
C GLN A 13 4.14 15.04 -12.29
N LEU A 14 3.89 13.78 -11.92
CA LEU A 14 2.57 13.18 -12.03
C LEU A 14 1.53 13.91 -11.16
N LEU A 15 1.86 14.21 -9.90
CA LEU A 15 0.96 14.93 -9.00
C LEU A 15 0.67 16.35 -9.48
N ASP A 16 1.69 17.05 -9.99
CA ASP A 16 1.53 18.41 -10.55
C ASP A 16 0.64 18.37 -11.81
N ALA A 17 0.83 17.38 -12.68
CA ALA A 17 -0.04 17.21 -13.85
C ALA A 17 -1.49 16.88 -13.45
N LEU A 18 -1.69 16.07 -12.41
CA LEU A 18 -3.03 15.78 -11.89
C LEU A 18 -3.70 17.03 -11.32
N GLU A 19 -2.97 17.86 -10.58
CA GLU A 19 -3.50 19.11 -10.01
C GLU A 19 -4.02 20.06 -11.10
N LEU A 20 -3.33 20.14 -12.23
CA LEU A 20 -3.77 20.93 -13.39
C LEU A 20 -5.03 20.38 -14.08
N MET A 21 -5.32 19.08 -13.92
CA MET A 21 -6.46 18.42 -14.57
C MET A 21 -7.70 18.37 -13.68
N LEU A 22 -7.53 18.46 -12.36
CA LEU A 22 -8.62 18.35 -11.41
C LEU A 22 -9.39 19.68 -11.32
N PRO A 23 -10.70 19.65 -11.07
CA PRO A 23 -11.47 20.86 -10.80
C PRO A 23 -10.94 21.62 -9.58
N ASP A 24 -11.14 22.94 -9.57
CA ASP A 24 -10.87 23.75 -8.39
C ASP A 24 -11.57 23.18 -7.15
N GLN A 25 -10.88 23.21 -6.01
CA GLN A 25 -11.34 22.66 -4.72
C GLN A 25 -11.50 21.13 -4.65
N CYS A 26 -11.05 20.39 -5.67
CA CYS A 26 -11.01 18.93 -5.60
C CYS A 26 -9.89 18.44 -4.67
N VAL A 27 -10.25 17.60 -3.70
CA VAL A 27 -9.29 16.93 -2.79
C VAL A 27 -9.36 15.41 -3.04
N PRO A 28 -8.54 14.87 -3.94
CA PRO A 28 -8.60 13.46 -4.31
C PRO A 28 -8.06 12.52 -3.21
N ILE A 29 -8.52 11.27 -3.26
CA ILE A 29 -7.92 10.14 -2.54
C ILE A 29 -7.16 9.28 -3.56
N LEU A 30 -5.84 9.27 -3.48
CA LEU A 30 -4.99 8.52 -4.40
C LEU A 30 -4.76 7.09 -3.90
N VAL A 31 -5.21 6.11 -4.67
CA VAL A 31 -5.03 4.68 -4.36
C VAL A 31 -3.84 4.13 -5.14
N THR A 32 -2.83 3.62 -4.45
CA THR A 32 -1.58 3.12 -5.07
C THR A 32 -1.21 1.72 -4.57
N ASP A 33 -0.78 0.85 -5.48
CA ASP A 33 -0.24 -0.48 -5.13
C ASP A 33 1.21 -0.37 -4.62
N ALA A 34 1.76 -1.50 -4.17
CA ALA A 34 3.11 -1.56 -3.61
C ALA A 34 4.18 -1.06 -4.58
N GLY A 35 5.06 -0.18 -4.10
CA GLY A 35 6.13 0.44 -4.90
C GLY A 35 6.23 1.95 -4.69
N PHE A 36 5.11 2.58 -4.37
CA PHE A 36 5.07 3.93 -3.83
C PHE A 36 5.42 3.90 -2.34
N ARG A 37 6.36 4.73 -1.93
CA ARG A 37 6.93 4.73 -0.58
C ARG A 37 6.79 6.12 0.04
N ARG A 38 7.40 6.33 1.21
CA ARG A 38 7.42 7.61 1.93
C ARG A 38 7.52 8.87 1.04
N PRO A 39 8.44 9.02 0.06
CA PRO A 39 8.48 10.23 -0.77
C PRO A 39 7.20 10.51 -1.56
N TRP A 40 6.47 9.46 -1.95
CA TRP A 40 5.16 9.59 -2.58
C TRP A 40 4.13 10.08 -1.57
N PHE A 41 4.00 9.41 -0.41
CA PHE A 41 3.02 9.79 0.62
C PHE A 41 3.20 11.25 1.06
N GLN A 42 4.44 11.67 1.30
CA GLN A 42 4.75 13.06 1.63
C GLN A 42 4.41 14.04 0.51
N ALA A 43 4.61 13.65 -0.75
CA ALA A 43 4.28 14.52 -1.88
C ALA A 43 2.76 14.67 -2.07
N VAL A 44 1.98 13.63 -1.74
CA VAL A 44 0.51 13.70 -1.73
C VAL A 44 0.02 14.56 -0.57
N GLU A 45 0.56 14.35 0.64
CA GLU A 45 0.24 15.16 1.83
C GLU A 45 0.57 16.64 1.62
N ALA A 46 1.68 16.95 0.94
CA ALA A 46 2.08 18.33 0.65
C ALA A 46 1.12 19.08 -0.30
N LYS A 47 0.20 18.38 -0.97
CA LYS A 47 -0.89 18.97 -1.76
C LYS A 47 -2.23 19.00 -1.00
N ASP A 48 -2.21 18.67 0.30
CA ASP A 48 -3.41 18.50 1.14
C ASP A 48 -4.37 17.41 0.61
N TRP A 49 -3.82 16.41 -0.09
CA TRP A 49 -4.58 15.29 -0.64
C TRP A 49 -4.50 14.05 0.26
N TYR A 50 -5.42 13.11 0.01
CA TYR A 50 -5.44 11.83 0.74
C TYR A 50 -4.80 10.71 -0.09
N TYR A 51 -4.29 9.69 0.59
CA TYR A 51 -3.82 8.47 -0.08
C TYR A 51 -4.27 7.21 0.64
N VAL A 52 -4.34 6.13 -0.14
CA VAL A 52 -4.35 4.75 0.35
C VAL A 52 -3.27 3.98 -0.41
N GLY A 53 -2.21 3.57 0.28
CA GLY A 53 -1.07 2.89 -0.31
C GLY A 53 -0.89 1.49 0.21
N ARG A 54 -0.66 0.49 -0.66
CA ARG A 54 -0.34 -0.86 -0.20
C ARG A 54 1.11 -0.95 0.30
N VAL A 55 1.28 -1.37 1.54
CA VAL A 55 2.58 -1.60 2.18
C VAL A 55 2.94 -3.08 2.14
N ARG A 56 4.22 -3.42 1.91
CA ARG A 56 4.58 -4.82 1.67
C ARG A 56 6.02 -5.22 1.99
N ASN A 57 6.15 -6.42 2.57
CA ASN A 57 7.33 -7.31 2.65
C ASN A 57 8.63 -6.71 3.20
N ARG A 58 9.29 -5.79 2.47
CA ARG A 58 10.57 -5.18 2.89
C ARG A 58 10.39 -3.94 3.76
N ASP A 59 9.16 -3.44 3.87
CA ASP A 59 8.89 -2.31 4.74
C ASP A 59 9.01 -2.74 6.20
N LEU A 60 9.61 -1.86 7.00
CA LEU A 60 9.79 -2.03 8.42
C LEU A 60 8.85 -1.10 9.15
N TYR A 61 8.31 -1.58 10.27
CA TYR A 61 7.57 -0.77 11.23
C TYR A 61 8.27 -0.83 12.58
N LEU A 62 8.11 0.20 13.41
CA LEU A 62 8.54 0.20 14.79
C LEU A 62 7.50 -0.55 15.64
N ASP A 63 7.91 -1.61 16.32
CA ASP A 63 7.04 -2.35 17.23
C ASP A 63 6.89 -1.63 18.60
N GLU A 64 5.99 -2.16 19.43
CA GLU A 64 5.70 -1.62 20.77
C GLU A 64 6.91 -1.66 21.72
N HIS A 65 7.94 -2.43 21.39
CA HIS A 65 9.19 -2.53 22.14
C HIS A 65 10.29 -1.62 21.57
N GLY A 66 10.00 -0.82 20.55
CA GLY A 66 10.97 0.07 19.92
C GLY A 66 11.92 -0.64 18.95
N HIS A 67 11.58 -1.84 18.47
CA HIS A 67 12.39 -2.56 17.50
C HIS A 67 11.79 -2.46 16.09
N TRP A 68 12.68 -2.31 15.10
CA TRP A 68 12.28 -2.32 13.69
C TRP A 68 12.01 -3.75 13.22
N GLN A 69 10.75 -4.07 12.99
CA GLN A 69 10.31 -5.39 12.54
C GLN A 69 9.80 -5.37 11.10
N PRO A 70 9.93 -6.46 10.33
CA PRO A 70 9.28 -6.60 9.04
C PRO A 70 7.76 -6.50 9.18
N ILE A 71 7.13 -5.70 8.32
CA ILE A 71 5.68 -5.53 8.35
C ILE A 71 4.91 -6.85 8.12
N LYS A 72 5.58 -7.86 7.56
CA LYS A 72 5.07 -9.22 7.38
C LYS A 72 4.67 -9.89 8.71
N GLN A 73 5.23 -9.51 9.85
CA GLN A 73 4.81 -10.03 11.15
C GLN A 73 3.34 -9.67 11.45
N LEU A 74 2.87 -8.52 10.97
CA LEU A 74 1.48 -8.09 11.16
C LEU A 74 0.47 -8.97 10.41
N TYR A 75 0.90 -9.77 9.42
CA TYR A 75 -0.01 -10.64 8.66
C TYR A 75 -0.77 -11.63 9.55
N GLN A 76 -0.17 -12.06 10.66
CA GLN A 76 -0.79 -12.99 11.61
C GLN A 76 -2.00 -12.35 12.34
N ARG A 77 -2.07 -11.02 12.38
CA ARG A 77 -3.14 -10.24 13.01
C ARG A 77 -4.29 -9.94 12.04
N ILE A 78 -4.17 -10.31 10.76
CA ILE A 78 -5.11 -9.92 9.70
C ILE A 78 -6.14 -11.00 9.43
N THR A 79 -7.39 -10.57 9.30
CA THR A 79 -8.56 -11.43 9.04
C THR A 79 -9.26 -11.03 7.75
N SER A 80 -10.35 -11.73 7.39
CA SER A 80 -11.20 -11.37 6.25
C SER A 80 -11.97 -10.06 6.43
N THR A 81 -12.13 -9.61 7.68
CA THR A 81 -12.71 -8.30 8.00
C THR A 81 -11.61 -7.24 8.06
N VAL A 82 -11.91 -6.04 7.54
CA VAL A 82 -11.04 -4.87 7.67
C VAL A 82 -10.76 -4.59 9.14
N ARG A 83 -9.51 -4.32 9.47
CA ARG A 83 -9.06 -3.99 10.83
C ARG A 83 -8.08 -2.84 10.78
N SER A 84 -8.30 -1.82 11.61
CA SER A 84 -7.27 -0.82 11.94
C SER A 84 -6.22 -1.44 12.86
N LEU A 85 -4.95 -1.21 12.54
CA LEU A 85 -3.79 -1.59 13.32
C LEU A 85 -3.22 -0.39 14.10
N GLY A 86 -3.90 0.76 14.04
CA GLY A 86 -3.47 2.02 14.62
C GLY A 86 -2.47 2.78 13.76
N GLU A 87 -1.96 3.88 14.33
CA GLU A 87 -0.82 4.60 13.78
C GLU A 87 0.46 3.80 14.04
N ILE A 88 1.28 3.66 13.01
CA ILE A 88 2.59 3.01 13.10
C ILE A 88 3.66 3.93 12.52
N GLU A 89 4.87 3.86 13.09
CA GLU A 89 6.02 4.48 12.47
C GLU A 89 6.66 3.54 11.45
N MET A 90 6.79 4.03 10.22
CA MET A 90 7.41 3.31 9.12
C MET A 90 8.79 3.90 8.76
N THR A 91 9.69 3.02 8.31
CA THR A 91 11.04 3.30 7.80
C THR A 91 12.08 3.75 8.84
N ARG A 92 13.22 3.04 8.89
CA ARG A 92 14.26 3.23 9.91
C ARG A 92 15.03 4.56 9.85
N CYS A 93 15.37 5.02 8.65
CA CYS A 93 16.25 6.18 8.48
C CYS A 93 15.52 7.53 8.51
N ALA A 94 14.19 7.53 8.31
CA ALA A 94 13.37 8.73 8.29
C ALA A 94 11.93 8.36 8.69
N PRO A 95 11.68 8.12 9.99
CA PRO A 95 10.39 7.67 10.48
C PRO A 95 9.24 8.51 9.92
N HIS A 96 8.15 7.84 9.59
CA HIS A 96 6.94 8.44 9.06
C HIS A 96 5.75 7.69 9.65
N SER A 97 4.96 8.40 10.46
CA SER A 97 3.76 7.88 11.08
C SER A 97 2.63 7.81 10.06
N VAL A 98 1.99 6.65 9.96
CA VAL A 98 0.84 6.45 9.08
C VAL A 98 -0.20 5.58 9.78
N ALA A 99 -1.48 5.81 9.50
CA ALA A 99 -2.53 4.88 9.91
C ALA A 99 -2.44 3.63 9.04
N LEU A 100 -2.40 2.45 9.67
CA LEU A 100 -2.29 1.17 8.97
C LEU A 100 -3.54 0.33 9.15
N TYR A 101 -4.06 -0.19 8.04
CA TYR A 101 -5.22 -1.07 7.99
C TYR A 101 -4.85 -2.41 7.36
N GLY A 102 -5.51 -3.49 7.77
CA GLY A 102 -5.29 -4.82 7.25
C GLY A 102 -6.57 -5.54 6.83
N ILE A 103 -6.51 -6.25 5.71
CA ILE A 103 -7.57 -7.14 5.22
C ILE A 103 -6.97 -8.32 4.46
N HIS A 104 -7.56 -9.51 4.62
CA HIS A 104 -7.18 -10.71 3.89
C HIS A 104 -8.40 -11.35 3.21
N GLN A 105 -8.55 -11.11 1.91
CA GLN A 105 -9.63 -11.72 1.15
C GLN A 105 -9.35 -13.20 0.86
N PRO A 106 -10.39 -14.06 0.88
CA PRO A 106 -10.24 -15.46 0.54
C PRO A 106 -9.75 -15.64 -0.91
N PRO A 107 -8.95 -16.67 -1.20
CA PRO A 107 -8.46 -16.92 -2.55
C PRO A 107 -9.60 -17.16 -3.54
N LYS A 108 -9.65 -16.39 -4.63
CA LYS A 108 -10.65 -16.54 -5.71
C LYS A 108 -10.34 -17.67 -6.70
N GLY A 109 -9.48 -18.63 -6.34
CA GLY A 109 -9.11 -19.75 -7.22
C GLY A 109 -8.33 -19.39 -8.50
N ARG A 110 -7.91 -18.13 -8.68
CA ARG A 110 -7.18 -17.68 -9.87
C ARG A 110 -5.87 -18.45 -10.08
N LYS A 111 -5.61 -18.89 -11.30
CA LYS A 111 -4.37 -19.59 -11.71
C LYS A 111 -3.85 -19.00 -13.01
N TYR A 112 -2.54 -18.82 -13.11
CA TYR A 112 -1.91 -18.44 -14.37
C TYR A 112 -1.93 -19.64 -15.34
N ARG A 113 -2.66 -19.48 -16.45
CA ARG A 113 -2.76 -20.48 -17.52
C ARG A 113 -1.85 -20.09 -18.68
N ARG A 114 -1.14 -21.08 -19.23
CA ARG A 114 -0.36 -20.92 -20.46
C ARG A 114 -1.29 -20.90 -21.67
N VAL A 115 -0.76 -20.49 -22.82
CA VAL A 115 -1.48 -20.54 -24.11
C VAL A 115 -2.02 -21.95 -24.42
N THR A 116 -1.31 -23.00 -24.00
CA THR A 116 -1.75 -24.40 -24.16
C THR A 116 -2.87 -24.83 -23.20
N GLY A 117 -3.46 -23.92 -22.42
CA GLY A 117 -4.49 -24.21 -21.42
C GLY A 117 -3.98 -24.82 -20.10
N SER A 118 -2.72 -25.26 -20.04
CA SER A 118 -2.13 -25.87 -18.85
C SER A 118 -1.79 -24.83 -17.76
N ILE A 119 -1.86 -25.23 -16.49
CA ILE A 119 -1.47 -24.36 -15.37
C ILE A 119 0.05 -24.22 -15.35
N ALA A 120 0.54 -22.98 -15.32
CA ALA A 120 1.97 -22.72 -15.18
C ALA A 120 2.48 -23.16 -13.81
N ARG A 121 3.63 -23.86 -13.79
CA ARG A 121 4.28 -24.36 -12.56
C ARG A 121 5.70 -23.83 -12.37
N SER A 122 6.12 -22.85 -13.16
CA SER A 122 7.46 -22.26 -13.05
C SER A 122 7.68 -21.64 -11.67
N LYS A 123 8.95 -21.49 -11.27
CA LYS A 123 9.34 -20.83 -10.00
C LYS A 123 8.72 -19.43 -9.90
N LEU A 124 8.79 -18.65 -10.97
CA LEU A 124 8.20 -17.31 -11.06
C LEU A 124 6.68 -17.34 -10.86
N SER A 125 5.97 -18.24 -11.56
CA SER A 125 4.51 -18.35 -11.43
C SER A 125 4.10 -18.73 -10.00
N ARG A 126 4.82 -19.66 -9.36
CA ARG A 126 4.56 -20.05 -7.96
C ARG A 126 4.88 -18.92 -6.98
N GLN A 127 5.95 -18.15 -7.24
CA GLN A 127 6.29 -16.98 -6.42
C GLN A 127 5.19 -15.92 -6.51
N ASN A 128 4.71 -15.60 -7.71
CA ASN A 128 3.61 -14.67 -7.91
C ASN A 128 2.33 -15.19 -7.25
N ALA A 129 1.99 -16.47 -7.41
CA ALA A 129 0.81 -17.05 -6.77
C ALA A 129 0.86 -16.93 -5.23
N ARG A 130 2.00 -17.21 -4.60
CA ARG A 130 2.18 -17.01 -3.15
C ARG A 130 2.06 -15.53 -2.76
N ARG A 131 2.63 -14.65 -3.57
CA ARG A 131 2.60 -13.20 -3.38
C ARG A 131 1.18 -12.63 -3.44
N GLU A 132 0.33 -13.12 -4.33
CA GLU A 132 -1.05 -12.64 -4.47
C GLU A 132 -1.99 -13.18 -3.38
N GLN A 133 -1.53 -14.17 -2.60
CA GLN A 133 -2.25 -14.70 -1.44
C GLN A 133 -1.87 -14.00 -0.13
N GLU A 134 -0.90 -13.07 -0.14
CA GLU A 134 -0.54 -12.33 1.07
C GLU A 134 -1.65 -11.32 1.42
N PRO A 135 -1.97 -11.16 2.72
CA PRO A 135 -2.87 -10.10 3.20
C PRO A 135 -2.45 -8.73 2.67
N TRP A 136 -3.44 -7.84 2.53
CA TRP A 136 -3.19 -6.45 2.19
C TRP A 136 -3.03 -5.65 3.47
N LEU A 137 -1.92 -4.92 3.53
CA LEU A 137 -1.70 -3.85 4.51
C LEU A 137 -1.76 -2.54 3.76
N LEU A 138 -2.56 -1.61 4.24
CA LEU A 138 -2.86 -0.35 3.58
C LEU A 138 -2.49 0.79 4.52
N ALA A 139 -1.57 1.65 4.11
CA ALA A 139 -1.26 2.90 4.78
C ALA A 139 -2.19 4.00 4.25
N SER A 140 -2.61 4.89 5.13
CA SER A 140 -3.46 6.03 4.79
C SER A 140 -3.16 7.21 5.71
N ASN A 141 -3.27 8.43 5.19
CA ASN A 141 -3.28 9.67 5.98
C ASN A 141 -4.70 10.13 6.36
N SER A 142 -5.73 9.36 5.97
CA SER A 142 -7.10 9.57 6.44
C SER A 142 -7.29 8.84 7.77
N SER A 143 -7.62 9.61 8.81
CA SER A 143 -8.05 9.06 10.10
C SER A 143 -9.37 8.31 9.94
N GLU A 144 -9.48 7.17 10.63
CA GLU A 144 -10.58 6.23 10.52
C GLU A 144 -11.96 6.91 10.61
N GLY A 145 -12.86 6.50 9.70
CA GLY A 145 -14.10 7.21 9.41
C GLY A 145 -15.10 7.28 10.58
N GLN A 146 -15.58 8.50 10.84
CA GLN A 146 -16.91 8.76 11.39
C GLN A 146 -18.03 8.42 10.38
N ASN A 147 -17.99 7.24 9.77
CA ASN A 147 -19.14 6.72 9.04
C ASN A 147 -19.44 5.30 9.54
N ARG A 148 -19.89 5.23 10.79
CA ARG A 148 -20.98 4.31 11.12
C ARG A 148 -22.11 4.71 10.18
N ILE A 149 -22.31 3.93 9.12
CA ILE A 149 -23.59 3.91 8.42
C ILE A 149 -24.61 3.47 9.48
N HIS A 150 -25.29 4.46 10.07
CA HIS A 150 -26.50 4.23 10.84
C HIS A 150 -27.57 3.89 9.79
N TYR A 151 -27.97 2.61 9.77
CA TYR A 151 -29.25 2.20 9.22
C TYR A 151 -30.38 2.67 10.14
#